data_AF-A0A0U1DAK6-F1
#
_entry.id   AF-A0A0U1DAK6-F1
#
_cell.length_a   1.000
_cell.length_b   1.000
_cell.length_c   1.000
_cell.angle_alpha   90.00
_cell.angle_beta   90.00
_cell.angle_gamma   90.00
#
_symmetry.space_group_name_H-M   'P 1'
#
loop_
_entity.id
_entity.type
_entity.pdbx_description
1 polymer ?
#
loop_
_entity_poly.entity_id
_entity_poly.type
_entity_poly.pdbx_seq_one_letter_code
_entity_poly.pdbx_strand_id
1 'polypeptide(L)'
;MTDSTIENAPIIVRTLAAEVARVVNKNTWNVENVSPGEFISTEIDGFRPELDAYLLWLVEWSHQLHLGKSIWTENKIKPHTITIGENVRE
;
A
#
# COMPACT_ATOMS: atom_id res chain seq x y z
N MET A 1 12.68 -14.21 -6.61
CA MET A 1 13.96 -14.73 -7.12
C MET A 1 13.74 -16.06 -7.78
N THR A 2 14.57 -16.42 -8.74
CA THR A 2 14.54 -17.71 -9.43
C THR A 2 15.97 -18.16 -9.69
N ASP A 3 16.28 -19.44 -9.47
CA ASP A 3 17.58 -20.04 -9.81
C ASP A 3 17.86 -19.82 -11.32
N SER A 4 19.05 -19.33 -11.67
CA SER A 4 19.38 -18.96 -13.05
C SER A 4 19.60 -20.18 -13.97
N THR A 5 19.78 -21.37 -13.41
CA THR A 5 20.07 -22.61 -14.14
C THR A 5 18.81 -23.32 -14.66
N ILE A 6 17.63 -22.95 -14.18
CA ILE A 6 16.38 -23.59 -14.61
C ILE A 6 15.98 -23.14 -16.02
N GLU A 7 15.34 -24.03 -16.76
CA GLU A 7 14.83 -23.70 -18.08
C GLU A 7 13.80 -22.55 -17.99
N ASN A 8 13.91 -21.58 -18.91
CA ASN A 8 13.04 -20.41 -18.95
C ASN A 8 13.07 -19.52 -17.69
N ALA A 9 14.12 -19.60 -16.85
CA ALA A 9 14.29 -18.77 -15.66
C ALA A 9 13.96 -17.27 -15.89
N PRO A 10 14.40 -16.62 -17.00
CA PRO A 10 14.09 -15.21 -17.25
C PRO A 10 12.60 -14.91 -17.44
N ILE A 11 11.84 -15.84 -18.02
CA ILE A 11 10.39 -15.69 -18.20
C ILE A 11 9.70 -15.93 -16.85
N ILE A 12 10.08 -17.00 -16.15
CA ILE A 12 9.50 -17.38 -14.86
C ILE A 12 9.62 -16.23 -13.85
N VAL A 13 10.82 -15.67 -13.69
CA VAL A 13 11.04 -14.60 -12.71
C VAL A 13 10.22 -13.34 -13.03
N ARG A 14 10.05 -13.01 -14.31
CA ARG A 14 9.23 -11.87 -14.77
C ARG A 14 7.75 -12.12 -14.53
N THR A 15 7.27 -13.33 -14.81
CA THR A 15 5.88 -13.72 -14.52
C THR A 15 5.59 -13.66 -13.03
N LEU A 16 6.50 -14.16 -12.18
CA LEU A 16 6.36 -14.05 -10.72
C LEU A 16 6.33 -12.59 -10.26
N ALA A 17 7.22 -11.74 -10.79
CA ALA A 17 7.23 -10.32 -10.46
C ALA A 17 5.92 -9.62 -10.90
N ALA A 18 5.39 -9.95 -12.08
CA ALA A 18 4.12 -9.42 -12.57
C ALA A 18 2.93 -9.88 -11.72
N GLU A 19 2.90 -11.13 -11.25
CA GLU A 19 1.84 -11.61 -10.35
C GLU A 19 1.89 -10.91 -8.99
N VAL A 20 3.09 -10.67 -8.43
CA VAL A 20 3.22 -9.86 -7.22
C VAL A 20 2.71 -8.44 -7.48
N ALA A 21 3.13 -7.79 -8.57
CA ALA A 21 2.66 -6.46 -8.94
C ALA A 21 1.13 -6.38 -9.08
N ARG A 22 0.51 -7.42 -9.67
CA ARG A 22 -0.94 -7.55 -9.78
C ARG A 22 -1.61 -7.68 -8.40
N VAL A 23 -1.02 -8.46 -7.50
CA VAL A 23 -1.55 -8.69 -6.15
C VAL A 23 -1.41 -7.47 -5.25
N VAL A 24 -0.31 -6.72 -5.33
CA VAL A 24 -0.09 -5.54 -4.47
C VAL A 24 -0.94 -4.34 -4.90
N ASN A 25 -1.24 -4.22 -6.20
CA ASN A 25 -2.02 -3.11 -6.73
C ASN A 25 -3.42 -3.05 -6.11
N LYS A 26 -3.70 -1.96 -5.40
CA LYS A 26 -4.97 -1.68 -4.69
C LYS A 26 -5.38 -2.66 -3.60
N ASN A 27 -4.52 -3.61 -3.27
CA ASN A 27 -4.77 -4.52 -2.16
C ASN A 27 -4.57 -3.80 -0.83
N THR A 28 -5.37 -4.14 0.17
CA THR A 28 -5.28 -3.60 1.54
C THR A 28 -4.90 -4.66 2.57
N TRP A 29 -4.71 -5.91 2.10
CA TRP A 29 -4.39 -7.08 2.91
C TRP A 29 -5.40 -7.37 4.03
N ASN A 30 -6.64 -6.89 3.87
CA ASN A 30 -7.69 -6.94 4.88
C ASN A 30 -7.29 -6.24 6.20
N VAL A 31 -6.44 -5.21 6.12
CA VAL A 31 -6.03 -4.37 7.27
C VAL A 31 -6.79 -3.04 7.21
N GLU A 32 -7.48 -2.67 8.28
CA GLU A 32 -8.40 -1.52 8.30
C GLU A 32 -7.71 -0.15 8.15
N ASN A 33 -6.51 0.03 8.69
CA ASN A 33 -5.82 1.34 8.76
C ASN A 33 -4.70 1.49 7.72
N VAL A 34 -4.84 0.79 6.59
CA VAL A 34 -3.87 0.76 5.48
C VAL A 34 -4.55 1.27 4.21
N SER A 35 -3.90 2.20 3.50
CA SER A 35 -4.38 2.63 2.18
C SER A 35 -4.29 1.48 1.16
N PRO A 36 -5.09 1.51 0.08
CA PRO A 36 -4.85 0.63 -1.06
C PRO A 36 -3.41 0.75 -1.54
N GLY A 37 -2.76 -0.37 -1.84
CA GLY A 37 -1.39 -0.40 -2.32
C GLY A 37 -1.20 0.39 -3.62
N GLU A 38 -0.17 1.22 -3.65
CA GLU A 38 0.25 1.96 -4.84
C GLU A 38 1.49 1.31 -5.42
N PHE A 39 1.34 0.73 -6.60
CA PHE A 39 2.46 0.18 -7.36
C PHE A 39 3.41 1.30 -7.81
N ILE A 40 4.71 1.10 -7.63
CA ILE A 40 5.76 2.06 -7.99
C ILE A 40 6.54 1.57 -9.20
N SER A 41 7.23 0.43 -9.08
CA SER A 41 8.04 -0.14 -10.16
C SER A 41 8.21 -1.65 -10.05
N THR A 42 8.58 -2.26 -11.18
CA THR A 42 9.05 -3.65 -11.28
C THR A 42 10.26 -3.66 -12.19
N GLU A 43 11.42 -4.02 -11.67
CA GLU A 43 12.69 -3.90 -12.37
C GLU A 43 13.71 -4.98 -11.97
N ILE A 44 14.75 -5.14 -12.77
CA ILE A 44 15.85 -6.06 -12.46
C ILE A 44 16.59 -5.50 -11.26
N ASP A 45 16.77 -6.32 -10.24
CA ASP A 45 17.48 -5.90 -9.03
C ASP A 45 18.98 -5.70 -9.33
N GLY A 46 19.61 -4.83 -8.54
CA GLY A 46 21.03 -4.54 -8.67
C GLY A 46 21.91 -5.79 -8.48
N PHE A 47 23.02 -5.84 -9.22
CA PHE A 47 23.96 -6.95 -9.13
C PHE A 47 24.57 -7.07 -7.72
N ARG A 48 24.52 -8.29 -7.17
CA ARG A 48 25.13 -8.69 -5.90
C ARG A 48 25.91 -9.99 -6.12
N PRO A 49 27.25 -10.02 -5.94
CA PRO A 49 28.06 -11.19 -6.25
C PRO A 49 27.61 -12.48 -5.54
N GLU A 50 27.12 -12.37 -4.32
CA GLU A 50 26.60 -13.49 -3.52
C GLU A 50 25.30 -14.11 -4.08
N LEU A 51 24.66 -13.46 -5.08
CA LEU A 51 23.42 -13.91 -5.71
C LEU A 51 23.58 -14.17 -7.22
N ASP A 52 24.80 -14.35 -7.73
CA ASP A 52 25.06 -14.58 -9.17
C ASP A 52 24.39 -15.86 -9.72
N ALA A 53 24.06 -16.81 -8.84
CA ALA A 53 23.27 -18.00 -9.18
C ALA A 53 21.76 -17.74 -9.38
N TYR A 54 21.28 -16.50 -9.21
CA TYR A 54 19.86 -16.18 -9.22
C TYR A 54 19.52 -15.00 -10.13
N LEU A 55 18.35 -15.08 -10.74
CA LEU A 55 17.68 -13.94 -11.34
C LEU A 55 16.79 -13.26 -10.29
N LEU A 56 17.01 -11.96 -10.12
CA LEU A 56 16.36 -11.13 -9.12
C LEU A 56 15.56 -10.03 -9.79
N TRP A 57 14.34 -9.84 -9.31
CA TRP A 57 13.45 -8.76 -9.72
C TRP A 57 12.92 -8.09 -8.46
N LEU A 58 13.06 -6.77 -8.40
CA LEU A 58 12.48 -5.93 -7.38
C LEU A 58 11.06 -5.58 -7.81
N VAL A 59 10.12 -5.66 -6.87
CA VAL A 59 8.75 -5.15 -7.03
C VAL A 59 8.55 -4.16 -5.90
N GLU A 60 8.38 -2.89 -6.24
CA GLU A 60 8.24 -1.80 -5.28
C GLU A 60 6.80 -1.29 -5.28
N TRP A 61 6.25 -1.11 -4.08
CA TRP A 61 4.94 -0.51 -3.84
C TRP A 61 4.91 0.18 -2.48
N SER A 62 3.96 1.08 -2.30
CA SER A 62 3.76 1.79 -1.04
C SER A 62 2.34 1.65 -0.48
N HIS A 63 2.24 1.79 0.84
CA HIS A 63 1.00 1.98 1.57
C HIS A 63 1.17 3.16 2.51
N GLN A 64 0.12 3.95 2.68
CA GLN A 64 0.00 4.88 3.79
C GLN A 64 -0.64 4.16 4.98
N LEU A 65 -0.01 4.27 6.16
CA LEU A 65 -0.50 3.69 7.41
C LEU A 65 -0.86 4.80 8.40
N HIS A 66 -2.03 4.66 9.03
CA HIS A 66 -2.42 5.50 10.16
C HIS A 66 -2.13 4.78 11.46
N LEU A 67 -1.07 5.22 12.16
CA LEU A 67 -0.66 4.65 13.44
C LEU A 67 -1.22 5.46 14.62
N GLY A 68 -1.52 4.76 15.72
CA GLY A 68 -2.03 5.35 16.95
C GLY A 68 -3.55 5.30 17.09
N LYS A 69 -4.06 5.82 18.22
CA LYS A 69 -5.50 5.86 18.49
C LYS A 69 -6.11 7.10 17.85
N SER A 70 -7.20 6.93 17.10
CA SER A 70 -7.99 8.07 16.64
C SER A 70 -8.51 8.88 17.84
N ILE A 71 -8.23 10.18 17.85
CA ILE A 71 -8.81 11.11 18.82
C ILE A 71 -10.19 11.60 18.40
N TRP A 72 -10.55 11.37 17.12
CA TRP A 72 -11.87 11.65 16.55
C TRP A 72 -12.79 10.47 16.85
N THR A 73 -13.56 10.62 17.91
CA THR A 73 -14.65 9.72 18.28
C THR A 73 -15.94 10.45 17.95
N GLU A 74 -16.91 9.79 17.31
CA GLU A 74 -18.18 10.38 16.83
C GLU A 74 -18.92 11.22 17.89
N ASN A 75 -18.67 10.96 19.17
CA ASN A 75 -19.34 11.60 20.31
C ASN A 75 -18.63 12.84 20.91
N LYS A 76 -17.60 13.42 20.27
CA LYS A 76 -16.85 14.57 20.85
C LYS A 76 -17.32 15.96 20.42
N ILE A 77 -18.15 16.08 19.40
CA ILE A 77 -18.90 17.32 19.20
C ILE A 77 -20.07 17.26 20.17
N LYS A 78 -19.94 17.93 21.34
CA LYS A 78 -21.08 18.07 22.24
C LYS A 78 -22.22 18.74 21.44
N PRO A 79 -23.44 18.18 21.42
CA PRO A 79 -24.59 18.90 20.89
C PRO A 79 -24.72 20.22 21.66
N HIS A 80 -24.72 21.35 20.95
CA HIS A 80 -25.02 22.65 21.55
C HIS A 80 -26.38 23.11 21.03
N THR A 81 -27.26 23.50 21.95
CA THR A 81 -28.54 24.12 21.59
C THR A 81 -28.28 25.58 21.24
N ILE A 82 -28.56 25.96 19.99
CA ILE A 82 -28.51 27.37 19.56
C ILE A 82 -29.91 27.94 19.72
N THR A 83 -30.08 28.86 20.66
CA THR A 83 -31.32 29.62 20.79
C THR A 83 -31.23 30.83 19.87
N ILE A 84 -32.02 30.85 18.81
CA ILE A 84 -32.17 32.01 17.92
C ILE A 84 -33.28 32.88 18.52
N GLY A 85 -32.92 34.06 19.02
CA GLY A 85 -33.90 35.06 19.47
C GLY A 85 -34.56 35.74 18.27
N GLU A 86 -35.85 36.05 18.39
CA GLU A 86 -36.56 36.85 17.37
C GLU A 86 -36.01 38.27 17.33
N ASN A 87 -35.82 38.78 16.12
CA ASN A 87 -35.25 40.09 15.86
C ASN A 87 -36.35 41.15 15.99
N VAL A 88 -36.53 41.71 17.19
CA VAL A 88 -37.51 42.78 17.43
C VAL A 88 -36.91 44.09 16.95
N ARG A 89 -37.35 44.57 15.78
CA ARG A 89 -37.09 45.95 15.35
C ARG A 89 -38.18 46.84 15.92
N GLU A 90 -37.81 47.76 16.81
CA GLU A 90 -38.62 48.93 17.17
C GLU A 90 -38.65 49.97 16.04
#